data_AF-A0A7S2RQZ5-F1
#
_entry.id   AF-A0A7S2RQZ5-F1
#
_cell.length_a   1.000
_cell.length_b   1.000
_cell.length_c   1.000
_cell.angle_alpha   90.00
_cell.angle_beta   90.00
_cell.angle_gamma   90.00
#
_symmetry.space_group_name_H-M   'P 1'
#
loop_
_entity.id
_entity.type
_entity.pdbx_description
1 polymer ?
#
loop_
_entity_poly.entity_id
_entity_poly.type
_entity_poly.pdbx_seq_one_letter_code
_entity_poly.pdbx_strand_id
1 'polypeptide(L)'
;MKFPPAIQALTASCCFIFVTASELAIEQGRQAAEVELVDDPVAKLTNEQIEKLRGKTLTNPEELRAGVDFHDPSKNPYGKLWYDTRIDYSRNCYVIYEDADKKRYKLKSLNEEEKDTTDAPFGIYLTHKGACGVCSNLDDLYVYLAKPDLTTPVRRCALRQIGSLVTSCLREVGFSEDCSMIWYWNTYNTGRMTHNGGCFGVCFMHIFSPNNQPIGSYNPCKPRGNAVEMEDRTPETLNTLNPNPTATAGELCLPSRAWCKGCCIPKSRQDDGLCGNTINGRPACSSDQWQNGPQRLNPCLQCDECRSGPIFQKVAGRTRRASGIKSAIDRPGVPRDIFHTYG
;
A
#
# COMPACT_ATOMS: atom_id res chain seq x y z
N MET A 1 36.62 -34.86 -5.67
CA MET A 1 35.64 -35.92 -5.31
C MET A 1 34.64 -36.04 -6.44
N LYS A 2 34.56 -37.20 -7.11
CA LYS A 2 33.58 -37.46 -8.17
C LYS A 2 32.34 -38.07 -7.53
N PHE A 3 31.18 -37.41 -7.65
CA PHE A 3 29.93 -37.94 -7.15
C PHE A 3 29.46 -39.13 -8.02
N PRO A 4 28.79 -40.13 -7.43
CA PRO A 4 28.27 -41.26 -8.18
C PRO A 4 27.21 -40.84 -9.20
N PRO A 5 27.14 -41.50 -10.36
CA PRO A 5 26.28 -41.11 -11.50
C PRO A 5 24.78 -41.04 -11.17
N ALA A 6 24.32 -41.73 -10.11
CA ALA A 6 22.94 -41.67 -9.64
C ALA A 6 22.53 -40.29 -9.06
N ILE A 7 23.47 -39.50 -8.54
CA ILE A 7 23.17 -38.17 -7.95
C ILE A 7 23.09 -37.09 -9.04
N GLN A 8 23.79 -37.25 -10.16
CA GLN A 8 23.74 -36.32 -11.29
C GLN A 8 22.41 -36.39 -12.07
N ALA A 9 21.74 -37.54 -12.08
CA ALA A 9 20.43 -37.70 -12.71
C ALA A 9 19.29 -37.00 -11.93
N LEU A 10 19.37 -36.99 -10.59
CA LEU A 10 18.36 -36.37 -9.73
C LEU A 10 18.41 -34.83 -9.76
N THR A 11 19.59 -34.23 -9.90
CA THR A 11 19.72 -32.76 -9.97
C THR A 11 19.24 -32.20 -11.31
N ALA A 12 19.47 -32.90 -12.42
CA ALA A 12 18.97 -32.51 -13.73
C ALA A 12 17.43 -32.63 -13.83
N SER A 13 16.86 -33.69 -13.24
CA SER A 13 15.41 -33.92 -13.28
C SER A 13 14.62 -32.92 -12.42
N CYS A 14 15.16 -32.47 -11.28
CA CYS A 14 14.55 -31.39 -10.50
C CYS A 14 14.58 -30.04 -11.22
N CYS A 15 15.68 -29.70 -11.91
CA CYS A 15 15.77 -28.45 -12.66
C CYS A 15 14.78 -28.40 -13.83
N PHE A 16 14.57 -29.52 -14.53
CA PHE A 16 13.60 -29.61 -15.63
C PHE A 16 12.15 -29.46 -15.14
N ILE A 17 11.79 -30.09 -14.02
CA ILE A 17 10.45 -29.99 -13.43
C ILE A 17 10.14 -28.56 -12.95
N PHE A 18 11.13 -27.85 -12.38
CA PHE A 18 10.96 -26.47 -11.95
C PHE A 18 10.78 -25.49 -13.12
N VAL A 19 11.49 -25.69 -14.24
CA VAL A 19 11.35 -24.86 -15.45
C VAL A 19 9.97 -25.08 -16.10
N THR A 20 9.52 -26.33 -16.24
CA THR A 20 8.21 -26.61 -16.85
C THR A 20 7.05 -26.15 -15.98
N ALA A 21 7.15 -26.24 -14.65
CA ALA A 21 6.10 -25.75 -13.75
C ALA A 21 6.00 -24.22 -13.72
N SER A 22 7.14 -23.52 -13.91
CA SER A 22 7.14 -22.06 -14.00
C SER A 22 6.61 -21.58 -15.36
N GLU A 23 6.90 -22.28 -16.46
CA GLU A 23 6.29 -22.00 -17.77
C GLU A 23 4.77 -22.27 -17.78
N LEU A 24 4.30 -23.37 -17.18
CA LEU A 24 2.87 -23.67 -17.09
C LEU A 24 2.12 -22.66 -16.20
N ALA A 25 2.75 -22.18 -15.13
CA ALA A 25 2.19 -21.10 -14.29
C ALA A 25 2.20 -19.73 -15.01
N ILE A 26 3.15 -19.50 -15.91
CA ILE A 26 3.19 -18.31 -16.79
C ILE A 26 2.05 -18.37 -17.81
N GLU A 27 1.76 -19.54 -18.38
CA GLU A 27 0.68 -19.72 -19.37
C GLU A 27 -0.72 -19.68 -18.75
N GLN A 28 -0.92 -20.29 -17.57
CA GLN A 28 -2.17 -20.17 -16.82
C GLN A 28 -2.40 -18.73 -16.32
N GLY A 29 -1.33 -17.98 -16.02
CA GLY A 29 -1.43 -16.55 -15.73
C GLY A 29 -1.73 -15.68 -16.94
N ARG A 30 -1.41 -16.13 -18.16
CA ARG A 30 -1.67 -15.42 -19.42
C ARG A 30 -3.10 -15.63 -19.92
N GLN A 31 -3.70 -16.80 -19.69
CA GLN A 31 -5.10 -17.06 -20.03
C GLN A 31 -6.10 -16.41 -19.05
N ALA A 32 -5.66 -15.93 -17.89
CA ALA A 32 -6.47 -15.15 -16.96
C ALA A 32 -6.51 -13.63 -17.27
N ALA A 33 -6.03 -13.19 -18.44
CA ALA A 33 -5.91 -11.78 -18.81
C ALA A 33 -6.72 -11.38 -20.05
N GLU A 34 -7.76 -12.14 -20.41
CA GLU A 34 -8.86 -11.56 -21.18
C GLU A 34 -9.77 -10.86 -20.16
N VAL A 35 -9.47 -9.58 -19.93
CA VAL A 35 -10.17 -8.73 -18.97
C VAL A 35 -11.57 -8.48 -19.52
N GLU A 36 -12.54 -9.27 -19.08
CA GLU A 36 -13.93 -8.83 -19.08
C GLU A 36 -13.98 -7.62 -18.13
N LEU A 37 -14.03 -6.43 -18.71
CA LEU A 37 -14.15 -5.16 -17.99
C LEU A 37 -15.45 -5.22 -17.19
N VAL A 38 -15.32 -5.50 -15.90
CA VAL A 38 -16.43 -5.40 -14.94
C VAL A 38 -17.03 -3.99 -15.10
N ASP A 39 -18.33 -3.92 -15.38
CA ASP A 39 -19.12 -2.69 -15.45
C ASP A 39 -18.98 -1.89 -14.14
N ASP A 40 -17.90 -1.12 -14.03
CA ASP A 40 -17.68 -0.13 -12.98
C ASP A 40 -18.16 1.21 -13.52
N PRO A 41 -19.30 1.74 -13.03
CA PRO A 41 -19.86 2.98 -13.52
C PRO A 41 -18.93 4.20 -13.33
N VAL A 42 -17.85 4.07 -12.56
CA VAL A 42 -16.84 5.12 -12.32
C VAL A 42 -15.73 5.12 -13.39
N ALA A 43 -15.52 4.00 -14.11
CA ALA A 43 -14.48 3.85 -15.12
C ALA A 43 -15.05 3.84 -16.55
N LYS A 44 -15.89 4.82 -16.91
CA LYS A 44 -16.38 5.03 -18.29
C LYS A 44 -15.30 5.55 -19.25
N LEU A 45 -14.08 5.01 -19.19
CA LEU A 45 -13.04 5.29 -20.17
C LEU A 45 -12.90 4.10 -21.11
N THR A 46 -12.92 4.37 -22.41
CA THR A 46 -12.51 3.39 -23.42
C THR A 46 -11.00 3.16 -23.33
N ASN A 47 -10.52 2.02 -23.82
CA ASN A 47 -9.09 1.75 -23.91
C ASN A 47 -8.35 2.87 -24.68
N GLU A 48 -8.97 3.44 -25.72
CA GLU A 48 -8.42 4.58 -26.45
C GLU A 48 -8.24 5.83 -25.55
N GLN A 49 -9.22 6.12 -24.68
CA GLN A 49 -9.12 7.23 -23.74
C GLN A 49 -8.06 6.97 -22.66
N ILE A 50 -7.91 5.73 -22.21
CA ILE A 50 -6.87 5.33 -21.26
C ILE A 50 -5.49 5.52 -21.89
N GLU A 51 -5.28 5.04 -23.12
CA GLU A 51 -4.00 5.19 -23.83
C GLU A 51 -3.58 6.65 -24.02
N LYS A 52 -4.55 7.57 -24.20
CA LYS A 52 -4.28 9.02 -24.33
C LYS A 52 -3.64 9.64 -23.07
N LEU A 53 -3.73 9.00 -21.92
CA LEU A 53 -3.08 9.46 -20.68
C LEU A 53 -1.55 9.35 -20.74
N ARG A 54 -1.01 8.44 -21.56
CA ARG A 54 0.43 8.17 -21.61
C ARG A 54 1.19 9.18 -22.45
N GLY A 55 2.47 9.35 -22.13
CA GLY A 55 3.41 10.13 -22.95
C GLY A 55 3.18 11.64 -22.90
N LYS A 56 2.31 12.12 -22.01
CA LYS A 56 2.17 13.53 -21.67
C LYS A 56 3.34 13.94 -20.76
N THR A 57 3.76 15.19 -20.84
CA THR A 57 4.90 15.72 -20.09
C THR A 57 4.46 16.37 -18.78
N LEU A 58 4.86 15.77 -17.65
CA LEU A 58 4.76 16.40 -16.33
C LEU A 58 5.85 17.47 -16.19
N THR A 59 5.46 18.72 -15.91
CA THR A 59 6.41 19.85 -15.88
C THR A 59 6.92 20.22 -14.49
N ASN A 60 6.35 19.66 -13.42
CA ASN A 60 6.78 19.93 -12.04
C ASN A 60 7.10 18.68 -11.17
N PRO A 61 7.84 17.66 -11.68
CA PRO A 61 8.12 16.45 -10.89
C PRO A 61 8.91 16.73 -9.60
N GLU A 62 9.83 17.68 -9.61
CA GLU A 62 10.63 18.03 -8.42
C GLU A 62 9.78 18.63 -7.29
N GLU A 63 8.76 19.43 -7.64
CA GLU A 63 7.82 19.98 -6.65
C GLU A 63 7.02 18.87 -5.97
N LEU A 64 6.65 17.82 -6.71
CA LEU A 64 5.95 16.65 -6.15
C LEU A 64 6.86 15.88 -5.19
N ARG A 65 8.10 15.62 -5.58
CA ARG A 65 9.09 14.98 -4.70
C ARG A 65 9.31 15.78 -3.43
N ALA A 66 9.45 17.09 -3.56
CA ALA A 66 9.63 17.99 -2.42
C ALA A 66 8.40 18.02 -1.49
N GLY A 67 7.19 18.03 -2.06
CA GLY A 67 5.93 18.03 -1.32
C GLY A 67 5.74 16.82 -0.39
N VAL A 68 6.44 15.71 -0.65
CA VAL A 68 6.33 14.48 0.14
C VAL A 68 7.64 14.05 0.84
N ASP A 69 8.66 14.91 0.91
CA ASP A 69 10.01 14.59 1.45
C ASP A 69 10.67 13.37 0.76
N PHE A 70 10.50 13.26 -0.56
CA PHE A 70 11.05 12.16 -1.38
C PHE A 70 12.01 12.69 -2.47
N HIS A 71 12.96 13.53 -2.06
CA HIS A 71 13.91 14.21 -2.94
C HIS A 71 14.86 13.28 -3.70
N ASP A 72 15.23 12.16 -3.09
CA ASP A 72 16.16 11.19 -3.66
C ASP A 72 15.49 9.81 -3.63
N PRO A 73 14.96 9.33 -4.76
CA PRO A 73 14.28 8.05 -4.83
C PRO A 73 15.16 6.87 -4.40
N SER A 74 16.50 7.00 -4.47
CA SER A 74 17.45 5.98 -4.02
C SER A 74 17.58 5.89 -2.49
N LYS A 75 17.03 6.84 -1.74
CA LYS A 75 17.02 6.83 -0.28
C LYS A 75 15.75 6.17 0.24
N ASN A 76 15.93 5.29 1.22
CA ASN A 76 14.84 4.59 1.86
C ASN A 76 13.97 5.55 2.72
N PRO A 77 12.70 5.81 2.37
CA PRO A 77 11.84 6.68 3.16
C PRO A 77 11.41 6.03 4.50
N TYR A 78 11.57 4.71 4.63
CA TYR A 78 11.33 3.93 5.87
C TYR A 78 12.56 3.88 6.80
N GLY A 79 13.63 4.61 6.49
CA GLY A 79 14.88 4.58 7.27
C GLY A 79 14.82 5.31 8.62
N LYS A 80 13.88 6.25 8.79
CA LYS A 80 13.71 7.04 10.02
C LYS A 80 12.85 6.28 11.04
N LEU A 81 13.24 6.28 12.32
CA LEU A 81 12.46 5.66 13.42
C LEU A 81 11.08 6.32 13.63
N TRP A 82 10.98 7.60 13.28
CA TRP A 82 9.76 8.39 13.27
C TRP A 82 9.70 9.05 11.89
N TYR A 83 8.77 8.62 11.07
CA TYR A 83 8.51 9.23 9.77
C TYR A 83 7.19 9.96 9.85
N ASP A 84 7.13 11.16 9.27
CA ASP A 84 5.90 11.93 9.23
C ASP A 84 4.93 11.26 8.27
N THR A 85 3.86 10.67 8.80
CA THR A 85 2.77 10.01 8.06
C THR A 85 1.57 10.92 7.86
N ARG A 86 1.69 12.22 8.16
CA ARG A 86 0.58 13.14 7.99
C ARG A 86 0.27 13.28 6.50
N ILE A 87 -0.99 13.10 6.17
CA ILE A 87 -1.56 13.28 4.83
C ILE A 87 -2.52 14.45 4.93
N ASP A 88 -2.28 15.48 4.13
CA ASP A 88 -3.20 16.60 4.03
C ASP A 88 -4.43 16.20 3.21
N TYR A 89 -5.52 15.89 3.90
CA TYR A 89 -6.82 15.59 3.29
C TYR A 89 -7.68 16.84 3.06
N SER A 90 -7.22 18.04 3.45
CA SER A 90 -7.91 19.30 3.12
C SER A 90 -7.71 19.71 1.66
N ARG A 91 -6.73 19.09 1.00
CA ARG A 91 -6.37 19.32 -0.40
C ARG A 91 -6.55 18.04 -1.21
N ASN A 92 -6.90 18.21 -2.47
CA ASN A 92 -6.97 17.15 -3.46
C ASN A 92 -5.94 17.38 -4.55
N CYS A 93 -5.57 16.34 -5.28
CA CYS A 93 -4.62 16.47 -6.37
C CYS A 93 -5.35 16.80 -7.68
N TYR A 94 -4.87 17.82 -8.38
CA TYR A 94 -5.40 18.28 -9.64
C TYR A 94 -4.34 18.22 -10.74
N VAL A 95 -4.79 17.86 -11.95
CA VAL A 95 -4.06 18.03 -13.20
C VAL A 95 -4.40 19.40 -13.76
N ILE A 96 -3.38 20.19 -14.10
CA ILE A 96 -3.53 21.51 -14.72
C ILE A 96 -2.79 21.48 -16.05
N TYR A 97 -3.53 21.58 -17.16
CA TYR A 97 -2.90 21.59 -18.49
C TYR A 97 -2.29 22.95 -18.80
N GLU A 98 -1.12 22.91 -19.45
CA GLU A 98 -0.33 24.10 -19.80
C GLU A 98 -0.40 24.43 -21.30
N ASP A 99 -1.03 23.58 -22.10
CA ASP A 99 -1.25 23.80 -23.53
C ASP A 99 -2.62 23.28 -23.99
N ALA A 100 -3.10 23.81 -25.13
CA ALA A 100 -4.40 23.47 -25.70
C ALA A 100 -4.49 22.02 -26.18
N ASP A 101 -3.35 21.44 -26.60
CA ASP A 101 -3.25 20.05 -27.06
C ASP A 101 -3.23 19.03 -25.90
N LYS A 102 -3.22 19.52 -24.66
CA LYS A 102 -3.14 18.71 -23.43
C LYS A 102 -1.94 17.76 -23.41
N LYS A 103 -0.80 18.22 -23.92
CA LYS A 103 0.46 17.45 -23.96
C LYS A 103 1.34 17.74 -22.74
N ARG A 104 1.30 18.95 -22.21
CA ARG A 104 2.04 19.36 -21.01
C ARG A 104 1.08 19.68 -19.87
N TYR A 105 1.43 19.23 -18.68
CA TYR A 105 0.64 19.47 -17.50
C TYR A 105 1.52 19.55 -16.25
N LYS A 106 0.98 20.17 -15.22
CA LYS A 106 1.52 20.12 -13.86
C LYS A 106 0.49 19.52 -12.91
N LEU A 107 0.98 19.05 -11.79
CA LEU A 107 0.15 18.54 -10.70
C LEU A 107 0.20 19.48 -9.52
N LYS A 108 -0.95 19.75 -8.90
CA LYS A 108 -1.01 20.62 -7.74
C LYS A 108 -2.03 20.12 -6.73
N SER A 109 -1.61 20.06 -5.46
CA SER A 109 -2.50 19.86 -4.33
C SER A 109 -3.26 21.16 -4.07
N LEU A 110 -4.58 21.17 -4.17
CA LEU A 110 -5.42 22.36 -3.98
C LEU A 110 -6.62 22.03 -3.10
N ASN A 111 -7.02 22.95 -2.23
CA ASN A 111 -8.39 22.95 -1.69
C ASN A 111 -9.37 23.56 -2.73
N GLU A 112 -10.66 23.62 -2.40
CA GLU A 112 -11.67 24.14 -3.34
C GLU A 112 -11.46 25.62 -3.70
N GLU A 113 -11.12 26.48 -2.73
CA GLU A 113 -10.87 27.91 -2.94
C GLU A 113 -9.67 28.16 -3.86
N GLU A 114 -8.56 27.44 -3.63
CA GLU A 114 -7.37 27.55 -4.45
C GLU A 114 -7.59 26.99 -5.85
N LYS A 115 -8.43 25.97 -6.00
CA LYS A 115 -8.81 25.42 -7.31
C LYS A 115 -9.64 26.44 -8.10
N ASP A 116 -10.56 27.16 -7.47
CA ASP A 116 -11.40 28.17 -8.13
C ASP A 116 -10.62 29.44 -8.53
N THR A 117 -9.51 29.73 -7.84
CA THR A 117 -8.63 30.88 -8.12
C THR A 117 -7.40 30.54 -8.97
N THR A 118 -7.18 29.27 -9.29
CA THR A 118 -6.04 28.84 -10.11
C THR A 118 -6.25 29.20 -11.58
N ASP A 119 -5.32 29.97 -12.15
CA ASP A 119 -5.26 30.22 -13.59
C ASP A 119 -4.91 28.92 -14.35
N ALA A 120 -5.88 28.38 -15.07
CA ALA A 120 -5.80 27.12 -15.80
C ALA A 120 -6.54 27.25 -17.15
N PRO A 121 -6.02 28.03 -18.11
CA PRO A 121 -6.71 28.36 -19.36
C PRO A 121 -7.01 27.12 -20.22
N PHE A 122 -6.29 26.02 -20.03
CA PHE A 122 -6.48 24.75 -20.73
C PHE A 122 -7.16 23.66 -19.88
N GLY A 123 -7.65 24.05 -18.70
CA GLY A 123 -8.45 23.21 -17.81
C GLY A 123 -7.69 22.70 -16.60
N ILE A 124 -8.46 22.54 -15.52
CA ILE A 124 -8.06 21.98 -14.23
C ILE A 124 -9.00 20.82 -13.89
N TYR A 125 -8.43 19.67 -13.54
CA TYR A 125 -9.20 18.43 -13.37
C TYR A 125 -8.80 17.69 -12.10
N LEU A 126 -9.80 17.34 -11.28
CA LEU A 126 -9.60 16.52 -10.09
C LEU A 126 -9.09 15.14 -10.50
N THR A 127 -7.94 14.73 -9.99
CA THR A 127 -7.37 13.42 -10.34
C THR A 127 -7.51 12.36 -9.26
N HIS A 128 -7.37 12.73 -8.00
CA HIS A 128 -7.64 11.86 -6.86
C HIS A 128 -7.82 12.71 -5.59
N LYS A 129 -8.45 12.14 -4.56
CA LYS A 129 -8.54 12.76 -3.24
C LYS A 129 -7.20 12.69 -2.50
N GLY A 130 -6.95 13.68 -1.64
CA GLY A 130 -5.67 13.85 -0.95
C GLY A 130 -4.60 14.54 -1.80
N ALA A 131 -3.56 15.06 -1.12
CA ALA A 131 -2.44 15.73 -1.75
C ALA A 131 -1.73 14.87 -2.83
N CYS A 132 -1.19 15.53 -3.85
CA CYS A 132 -0.36 14.89 -4.87
C CYS A 132 0.90 14.26 -4.26
N GLY A 133 1.38 13.18 -4.88
CA GLY A 133 2.65 12.54 -4.58
C GLY A 133 3.29 12.00 -5.85
N VAL A 134 4.31 11.18 -5.70
CA VAL A 134 5.15 10.79 -6.85
C VAL A 134 4.48 9.80 -7.81
N CYS A 135 3.42 9.11 -7.36
CA CYS A 135 2.57 8.27 -8.21
C CYS A 135 1.38 9.02 -8.81
N SER A 136 1.30 10.34 -8.64
CA SER A 136 0.15 11.14 -9.10
C SER A 136 0.20 11.51 -10.59
N ASN A 137 1.27 11.21 -11.33
CA ASN A 137 1.34 11.49 -12.77
C ASN A 137 0.35 10.64 -13.61
N LEU A 138 0.17 11.03 -14.87
CA LEU A 138 -0.82 10.42 -15.76
C LEU A 138 -0.37 9.05 -16.30
N ASP A 139 0.94 8.82 -16.43
CA ASP A 139 1.49 7.49 -16.76
C ASP A 139 1.18 6.47 -15.64
N ASP A 140 1.26 6.89 -14.37
CA ASP A 140 0.90 6.03 -13.24
C ASP A 140 -0.62 5.86 -13.12
N LEU A 141 -1.42 6.90 -13.39
CA LEU A 141 -2.88 6.76 -13.51
C LEU A 141 -3.25 5.73 -14.58
N TYR A 142 -2.57 5.73 -15.74
CA TYR A 142 -2.76 4.71 -16.76
C TYR A 142 -2.59 3.29 -16.19
N VAL A 143 -1.53 3.04 -15.41
CA VAL A 143 -1.32 1.75 -14.75
C VAL A 143 -2.47 1.40 -13.81
N TYR A 144 -2.95 2.36 -13.02
CA TYR A 144 -4.11 2.19 -12.15
C TYR A 144 -5.43 2.00 -12.91
N LEU A 145 -5.58 2.46 -14.14
CA LEU A 145 -6.80 2.20 -14.93
C LEU A 145 -6.71 0.85 -15.65
N ALA A 146 -5.56 0.54 -16.25
CA ALA A 146 -5.36 -0.62 -17.11
C ALA A 146 -5.21 -1.95 -16.33
N LYS A 147 -4.86 -1.93 -15.04
CA LYS A 147 -4.57 -3.16 -14.26
C LYS A 147 -5.40 -3.24 -12.97
N PRO A 148 -6.59 -3.87 -12.98
CA PRO A 148 -7.45 -4.02 -11.80
C PRO A 148 -6.74 -4.62 -10.58
N ASP A 149 -5.91 -5.63 -10.82
CA ASP A 149 -5.05 -6.24 -9.82
C ASP A 149 -3.59 -5.82 -9.99
N LEU A 150 -3.15 -4.88 -9.15
CA LEU A 150 -1.75 -4.51 -9.02
C LEU A 150 -1.00 -5.36 -8.00
N THR A 151 -1.71 -6.10 -7.15
CA THR A 151 -1.12 -6.86 -6.04
C THR A 151 -0.30 -8.02 -6.57
N THR A 152 -0.85 -8.81 -7.50
CA THR A 152 -0.17 -9.96 -8.11
C THR A 152 1.12 -9.56 -8.85
N PRO A 153 1.13 -8.60 -9.80
CA PRO A 153 2.36 -8.25 -10.51
C PRO A 153 3.41 -7.64 -9.57
N VAL A 154 3.03 -6.81 -8.60
CA VAL A 154 3.98 -6.24 -7.62
C VAL A 154 4.58 -7.34 -6.73
N ARG A 155 3.76 -8.28 -6.21
CA ARG A 155 4.27 -9.43 -5.43
C ARG A 155 5.24 -10.27 -6.25
N ARG A 156 4.98 -10.46 -7.55
CA ARG A 156 5.91 -11.17 -8.44
C ARG A 156 7.22 -10.41 -8.61
N CYS A 157 7.18 -9.08 -8.75
CA CYS A 157 8.40 -8.27 -8.78
C CYS A 157 9.18 -8.39 -7.46
N ALA A 158 8.49 -8.41 -6.32
CA ALA A 158 9.10 -8.58 -4.99
C ALA A 158 9.93 -9.87 -4.86
N LEU A 159 9.54 -10.94 -5.55
CA LEU A 159 10.26 -12.23 -5.54
C LEU A 159 11.64 -12.17 -6.20
N ARG A 160 11.97 -11.11 -6.97
CA ARG A 160 13.28 -10.96 -7.61
C ARG A 160 14.41 -10.64 -6.62
N GLN A 161 14.10 -10.24 -5.38
CA GLN A 161 14.99 -10.02 -4.20
C GLN A 161 16.21 -9.07 -4.38
N ILE A 162 16.54 -8.65 -5.60
CA ILE A 162 17.64 -7.73 -5.92
C ILE A 162 17.04 -6.39 -6.34
N GLY A 163 17.39 -5.32 -5.63
CA GLY A 163 16.70 -4.02 -5.75
C GLY A 163 16.52 -3.51 -7.18
N SER A 164 17.58 -3.50 -8.00
CA SER A 164 17.52 -3.06 -9.40
C SER A 164 16.63 -3.94 -10.29
N LEU A 165 16.49 -5.22 -9.96
CA LEU A 165 15.59 -6.14 -10.67
C LEU A 165 14.14 -5.92 -10.29
N VAL A 166 13.87 -5.53 -9.04
CA VAL A 166 12.52 -5.19 -8.56
C VAL A 166 12.04 -3.91 -9.22
N THR A 167 12.84 -2.84 -9.20
CA THR A 167 12.45 -1.54 -9.80
C THR A 167 12.30 -1.64 -11.31
N SER A 168 13.17 -2.39 -12.00
CA SER A 168 13.01 -2.66 -13.44
C SER A 168 11.74 -3.46 -13.73
N CYS A 169 11.40 -4.47 -12.92
CA CYS A 169 10.13 -5.19 -13.03
C CYS A 169 8.91 -4.27 -12.83
N LEU A 170 8.97 -3.35 -11.86
CA LEU A 170 7.87 -2.40 -11.63
C LEU A 170 7.70 -1.41 -12.78
N ARG A 171 8.79 -1.00 -13.43
CA ARG A 171 8.73 -0.20 -14.66
C ARG A 171 8.18 -0.99 -15.85
N GLU A 172 8.48 -2.28 -15.95
CA GLU A 172 7.85 -3.18 -16.93
C GLU A 172 6.33 -3.35 -16.71
N VAL A 173 5.85 -3.23 -15.46
CA VAL A 173 4.41 -3.13 -15.16
C VAL A 173 3.82 -1.82 -15.71
N GLY A 174 4.64 -0.77 -15.87
CA GLY A 174 4.28 0.49 -16.50
C GLY A 174 4.43 1.71 -15.58
N PHE A 175 4.85 1.53 -14.33
CA PHE A 175 5.03 2.64 -13.40
C PHE A 175 6.18 3.56 -13.82
N SER A 176 6.04 4.84 -13.50
CA SER A 176 7.13 5.82 -13.56
C SER A 176 8.30 5.42 -12.66
N GLU A 177 9.48 6.04 -12.86
CA GLU A 177 10.66 5.78 -12.02
C GLU A 177 10.36 6.04 -10.54
N ASP A 178 9.82 7.21 -10.20
CA ASP A 178 9.57 7.57 -8.80
C ASP A 178 8.51 6.67 -8.15
N CYS A 179 7.44 6.36 -8.90
CA CYS A 179 6.40 5.47 -8.39
C CYS A 179 6.93 4.03 -8.22
N SER A 180 7.78 3.56 -9.14
CA SER A 180 8.47 2.27 -9.00
C SER A 180 9.36 2.24 -7.76
N MET A 181 10.04 3.33 -7.45
CA MET A 181 10.92 3.41 -6.27
C MET A 181 10.15 3.37 -4.96
N ILE A 182 9.02 4.06 -4.82
CA ILE A 182 8.22 3.96 -3.59
C ILE A 182 7.54 2.59 -3.45
N TRP A 183 7.11 1.96 -4.55
CA TRP A 183 6.64 0.56 -4.52
C TRP A 183 7.74 -0.42 -4.11
N TYR A 184 8.97 -0.22 -4.61
CA TYR A 184 10.13 -0.98 -4.18
C TYR A 184 10.38 -0.80 -2.69
N TRP A 185 10.38 0.43 -2.17
CA TRP A 185 10.62 0.68 -0.76
C TRP A 185 9.52 0.13 0.14
N ASN A 186 8.26 0.20 -0.29
CA ASN A 186 7.14 -0.44 0.42
C ASN A 186 7.37 -1.95 0.51
N THR A 187 7.69 -2.58 -0.63
CA THR A 187 7.99 -4.01 -0.72
C THR A 187 9.18 -4.39 0.16
N TYR A 188 10.27 -3.62 0.08
CA TYR A 188 11.48 -3.80 0.87
C TYR A 188 11.15 -3.74 2.36
N ASN A 189 10.43 -2.69 2.81
CA ASN A 189 10.07 -2.53 4.21
C ASN A 189 9.18 -3.68 4.70
N THR A 190 8.12 -4.03 3.97
CA THR A 190 7.24 -5.16 4.29
C THR A 190 8.01 -6.47 4.38
N GLY A 191 8.96 -6.70 3.48
CA GLY A 191 9.84 -7.87 3.47
C GLY A 191 10.93 -7.90 4.55
N ARG A 192 11.07 -6.88 5.39
CA ARG A 192 12.04 -6.91 6.51
C ARG A 192 11.59 -7.90 7.57
N MET A 193 12.54 -8.40 8.35
CA MET A 193 12.26 -9.18 9.57
C MET A 193 12.17 -8.31 10.84
N THR A 194 12.57 -7.04 10.75
CA THR A 194 12.57 -6.08 11.87
C THR A 194 11.20 -5.46 12.11
N HIS A 195 10.85 -5.14 13.36
CA HIS A 195 9.54 -4.61 13.76
C HIS A 195 8.99 -3.39 12.97
N ASN A 196 9.86 -2.54 12.39
CA ASN A 196 9.44 -1.38 11.57
C ASN A 196 8.87 -1.74 10.19
N GLY A 197 9.02 -3.00 9.76
CA GLY A 197 8.52 -3.53 8.51
C GLY A 197 7.99 -4.94 8.76
N GLY A 198 8.87 -5.92 8.96
CA GLY A 198 8.61 -7.07 9.83
C GLY A 198 7.43 -7.96 9.42
N CYS A 199 7.00 -7.90 8.15
CA CYS A 199 5.90 -8.68 7.62
C CYS A 199 6.40 -9.89 6.83
N PHE A 200 7.73 -10.10 6.70
CA PHE A 200 8.31 -11.19 5.92
C PHE A 200 7.64 -12.55 6.16
N GLY A 201 7.60 -13.01 7.42
CA GLY A 201 7.07 -14.33 7.74
C GLY A 201 5.58 -14.48 7.41
N VAL A 202 4.76 -13.47 7.76
CA VAL A 202 3.33 -13.51 7.46
C VAL A 202 3.07 -13.38 5.95
N CYS A 203 3.83 -12.55 5.25
CA CYS A 203 3.70 -12.38 3.80
C CYS A 203 4.17 -13.59 3.01
N PHE A 204 5.22 -14.28 3.46
CA PHE A 204 5.65 -15.53 2.87
C PHE A 204 4.55 -16.60 2.97
N MET A 205 3.93 -16.76 4.14
CA MET A 205 2.85 -17.72 4.35
C MET A 205 1.57 -17.40 3.56
N HIS A 206 1.37 -16.12 3.21
CA HIS A 206 0.16 -15.64 2.54
C HIS A 206 0.40 -15.16 1.10
N ILE A 207 1.54 -15.51 0.48
CA ILE A 207 1.91 -14.99 -0.84
C ILE A 207 0.88 -15.34 -1.93
N PHE A 208 0.30 -16.54 -1.84
CA PHE A 208 -0.76 -17.03 -2.73
C PHE A 208 -2.17 -16.95 -2.12
N SER A 209 -2.31 -16.32 -0.94
CA SER A 209 -3.64 -16.11 -0.36
C SER A 209 -4.42 -15.07 -1.15
N PRO A 210 -5.76 -15.20 -1.23
CA PRO A 210 -6.61 -14.15 -1.78
C PRO A 210 -6.40 -12.84 -1.00
N ASN A 211 -6.65 -11.71 -1.64
CA ASN A 211 -6.45 -10.39 -1.03
C ASN A 211 -7.33 -10.20 0.21
N ASN A 212 -8.59 -10.61 0.11
CA ASN A 212 -9.54 -10.57 1.20
C ASN A 212 -9.77 -11.99 1.75
N GLN A 213 -9.87 -12.11 3.08
CA GLN A 213 -10.15 -13.36 3.78
C GLN A 213 -11.26 -13.11 4.80
N PRO A 214 -12.52 -13.45 4.48
CA PRO A 214 -13.67 -12.98 5.24
C PRO A 214 -13.73 -13.49 6.67
N ILE A 215 -12.99 -14.56 6.95
CA ILE A 215 -12.86 -15.16 8.28
C ILE A 215 -11.37 -15.32 8.58
N GLY A 216 -10.94 -14.93 9.77
CA GLY A 216 -9.59 -15.26 10.22
C GLY A 216 -9.33 -14.99 11.69
N SER A 217 -8.40 -15.75 12.26
CA SER A 217 -8.00 -15.67 13.67
C SER A 217 -6.83 -14.70 13.92
N TYR A 218 -6.12 -14.31 12.87
CA TYR A 218 -4.93 -13.47 12.97
C TYR A 218 -5.31 -11.99 12.84
N ASN A 219 -5.15 -11.22 13.91
CA ASN A 219 -5.17 -9.77 13.88
C ASN A 219 -3.75 -9.26 14.17
N PRO A 220 -2.99 -8.79 13.17
CA PRO A 220 -1.64 -8.26 13.39
C PRO A 220 -1.61 -6.95 14.18
N CYS A 221 -2.75 -6.26 14.30
CA CYS A 221 -2.91 -5.10 15.18
C CYS A 221 -3.34 -5.48 16.59
N LYS A 222 -3.91 -6.67 16.84
CA LYS A 222 -4.20 -7.07 18.22
C LYS A 222 -2.87 -7.30 18.93
N PRO A 223 -2.56 -6.57 20.03
CA PRO A 223 -1.38 -6.86 20.81
C PRO A 223 -1.50 -8.32 21.27
N ARG A 224 -0.41 -9.08 21.16
CA ARG A 224 -0.34 -10.40 21.79
C ARG A 224 -0.26 -10.20 23.29
N GLY A 225 -1.41 -9.98 23.93
CA GLY A 225 -1.53 -9.98 25.36
C GLY A 225 -1.77 -11.40 25.85
N ASN A 226 -1.06 -11.79 26.91
CA ASN A 226 -1.73 -12.50 27.98
C ASN A 226 -2.76 -11.52 28.56
N ALA A 227 -3.91 -11.40 27.90
CA ALA A 227 -5.02 -10.57 28.33
C ALA A 227 -6.26 -11.45 28.17
N VAL A 228 -6.78 -11.81 29.34
CA VAL A 228 -8.05 -12.49 29.58
C VAL A 228 -9.11 -11.99 28.61
N GLU A 229 -9.88 -12.92 28.06
CA GLU A 229 -11.12 -12.65 27.33
C GLU A 229 -11.94 -11.59 28.08
N MET A 230 -11.98 -10.36 27.56
CA MET A 230 -13.12 -9.48 27.83
C MET A 230 -14.20 -9.91 26.86
N GLU A 231 -14.90 -10.96 27.28
CA GLU A 231 -16.23 -11.29 26.82
C GLU A 231 -17.16 -10.10 27.18
N ASP A 232 -17.89 -9.67 26.16
CA ASP A 232 -19.14 -8.90 26.17
C ASP A 232 -19.63 -8.42 27.55
N ARG A 233 -19.40 -7.14 27.88
CA ARG A 233 -20.14 -6.46 28.95
C ARG A 233 -20.82 -5.23 28.39
N THR A 234 -22.14 -5.25 28.48
CA THR A 234 -23.05 -4.15 28.13
C THR A 234 -22.84 -2.92 29.03
N PRO A 235 -23.32 -1.73 28.62
CA PRO A 235 -22.95 -0.44 29.22
C PRO A 235 -23.45 -0.17 30.66
N GLU A 236 -24.08 -1.11 31.35
CA GLU A 236 -24.80 -0.83 32.61
C GLU A 236 -23.97 -1.02 33.90
N THR A 237 -22.70 -1.42 33.83
CA THR A 237 -21.90 -1.72 35.04
C THR A 237 -20.71 -0.78 35.29
N LEU A 238 -20.83 0.51 34.91
CA LEU A 238 -19.79 1.53 35.15
C LEU A 238 -20.11 2.56 36.25
N ASN A 239 -21.04 2.24 37.16
CA ASN A 239 -21.27 3.04 38.36
C ASN A 239 -21.23 2.17 39.61
N THR A 240 -20.03 1.84 40.05
CA THR A 240 -19.64 1.69 41.46
C THR A 240 -18.19 1.22 41.43
N LEU A 241 -17.24 2.09 41.75
CA LEU A 241 -16.10 1.78 42.59
C LEU A 241 -15.34 3.08 42.91
N ASN A 242 -15.17 3.27 44.22
CA ASN A 242 -14.71 4.45 44.94
C ASN A 242 -13.19 4.69 44.74
N PRO A 243 -12.66 5.92 44.90
CA PRO A 243 -11.23 6.20 44.75
C PRO A 243 -10.52 6.14 46.11
N ASN A 244 -9.39 5.44 46.22
CA ASN A 244 -8.17 5.95 46.87
C ASN A 244 -6.99 4.95 46.83
N PRO A 245 -5.75 5.44 47.07
CA PRO A 245 -4.57 5.07 46.30
C PRO A 245 -3.57 4.29 47.14
N THR A 246 -2.71 3.50 46.49
CA THR A 246 -1.29 3.25 46.82
C THR A 246 -0.86 1.96 46.11
N ALA A 247 -0.16 2.08 44.99
CA ALA A 247 0.64 0.99 44.47
C ALA A 247 1.87 1.57 43.77
N THR A 248 3.01 1.29 44.38
CA THR A 248 4.36 1.63 43.98
C THR A 248 4.71 1.04 42.60
N ALA A 249 5.46 1.81 41.82
CA ALA A 249 6.02 1.40 40.55
C ALA A 249 7.02 0.25 40.76
N GLY A 250 6.66 -0.94 40.30
CA GLY A 250 7.53 -2.13 40.25
C GLY A 250 7.61 -2.68 38.83
N GLU A 251 8.84 -2.81 38.34
CA GLU A 251 9.22 -3.40 37.06
C GLU A 251 8.74 -4.85 36.94
N LEU A 252 8.15 -5.20 35.79
CA LEU A 252 8.09 -6.58 35.30
C LEU A 252 8.06 -6.56 33.77
N CYS A 253 9.24 -6.51 33.16
CA CYS A 253 9.46 -6.97 31.79
C CYS A 253 10.12 -8.34 31.87
N LEU A 254 9.38 -9.40 31.55
CA LEU A 254 9.95 -10.74 31.44
C LEU A 254 10.89 -10.84 30.23
N PRO A 255 12.06 -11.48 30.36
CA PRO A 255 12.99 -11.71 29.27
C PRO A 255 12.66 -13.04 28.60
N SER A 256 12.07 -13.04 27.41
CA SER A 256 12.30 -14.06 26.36
C SER A 256 11.31 -13.91 25.20
N ARG A 257 11.76 -13.21 24.15
CA ARG A 257 11.58 -13.51 22.71
C ARG A 257 11.94 -12.26 21.91
N ALA A 258 13.05 -12.35 21.17
CA ALA A 258 13.80 -11.24 20.58
C ALA A 258 13.11 -10.46 19.44
N TRP A 259 11.83 -10.68 19.15
CA TRP A 259 11.20 -10.25 17.90
C TRP A 259 10.20 -9.06 18.04
N CYS A 260 9.90 -8.59 19.26
CA CYS A 260 8.90 -7.51 19.51
C CYS A 260 9.39 -6.39 20.44
N LYS A 261 10.66 -5.97 20.37
CA LYS A 261 11.18 -4.89 21.25
C LYS A 261 10.87 -3.44 20.79
N GLY A 262 10.08 -3.22 19.74
CA GLY A 262 9.92 -1.87 19.16
C GLY A 262 8.52 -1.50 18.69
N CYS A 263 7.47 -2.23 19.08
CA CYS A 263 6.08 -1.84 18.76
C CYS A 263 5.39 -1.06 19.89
N CYS A 264 6.08 -0.75 20.99
CA CYS A 264 5.47 -0.10 22.14
C CYS A 264 6.13 1.26 22.41
N ILE A 265 5.34 2.31 22.29
CA ILE A 265 5.64 3.63 22.85
C ILE A 265 5.76 3.49 24.38
N PRO A 266 6.68 4.21 25.06
CA PRO A 266 6.75 4.23 26.52
C PRO A 266 5.39 4.55 27.17
N LYS A 267 5.15 3.95 28.35
CA LYS A 267 3.88 3.85 29.08
C LYS A 267 3.11 5.16 29.35
N SER A 268 3.65 6.34 29.07
CA SER A 268 2.94 7.61 29.29
C SER A 268 1.94 7.98 28.20
N ARG A 269 1.76 7.13 27.17
CA ARG A 269 0.68 7.22 26.16
C ARG A 269 0.11 5.84 25.81
N GLN A 270 -0.33 5.11 26.84
CA GLN A 270 -1.01 3.83 26.67
C GLN A 270 -2.40 4.07 26.08
N ASP A 271 -2.54 3.80 24.78
CA ASP A 271 -3.76 3.19 24.23
C ASP A 271 -3.35 1.85 23.61
N ASP A 272 -3.54 0.78 24.38
CA ASP A 272 -4.34 -0.38 24.01
C ASP A 272 -4.18 -0.88 22.57
N GLY A 273 -2.98 -1.32 22.21
CA GLY A 273 -2.87 -2.25 21.08
C GLY A 273 -3.09 -1.65 19.71
N LEU A 274 -2.81 -0.37 19.50
CA LEU A 274 -2.78 0.19 18.15
C LEU A 274 -1.49 -0.23 17.44
N CYS A 275 -1.64 -0.67 16.18
CA CYS A 275 -0.56 -0.67 15.21
C CYS A 275 0.16 0.70 15.27
N GLY A 276 1.42 0.73 15.74
CA GLY A 276 2.12 1.98 16.10
C GLY A 276 2.33 2.98 14.96
N ASN A 277 2.01 2.61 13.72
CA ASN A 277 2.00 3.55 12.62
C ASN A 277 0.60 4.11 12.44
N THR A 278 0.52 5.43 12.56
CA THR A 278 -0.72 6.17 12.40
C THR A 278 -0.70 6.90 11.06
N ILE A 279 -1.87 7.21 10.51
CA ILE A 279 -2.05 8.26 9.51
C ILE A 279 -2.81 9.37 10.21
N ASN A 280 -2.24 10.58 10.25
CA ASN A 280 -2.83 11.72 10.96
C ASN A 280 -3.21 11.41 12.43
N GLY A 281 -2.39 10.62 13.14
CA GLY A 281 -2.63 10.26 14.54
C GLY A 281 -3.72 9.20 14.75
N ARG A 282 -4.33 8.67 13.68
CA ARG A 282 -5.28 7.55 13.73
C ARG A 282 -4.60 6.25 13.30
N PRO A 283 -5.00 5.08 13.82
CA PRO A 283 -4.45 3.81 13.33
C PRO A 283 -4.61 3.71 11.82
N ALA A 284 -3.54 3.33 11.12
CA ALA A 284 -3.53 3.20 9.67
C ALA A 284 -4.54 2.16 9.15
N CYS A 285 -4.92 1.23 10.02
CA CYS A 285 -5.77 0.08 9.74
C CYS A 285 -7.15 0.27 10.37
N SER A 286 -8.21 0.22 9.56
CA SER A 286 -9.59 0.31 10.06
C SER A 286 -10.04 -1.01 10.66
N SER A 287 -11.07 -0.97 11.52
CA SER A 287 -11.71 -2.17 12.10
C SER A 287 -12.13 -3.17 11.04
N ASP A 288 -12.74 -2.68 9.96
CA ASP A 288 -13.33 -3.51 8.90
C ASP A 288 -12.29 -4.33 8.12
N GLN A 289 -11.02 -3.89 8.16
CA GLN A 289 -9.92 -4.59 7.51
C GLN A 289 -9.44 -5.81 8.31
N TRP A 290 -9.69 -5.86 9.63
CA TRP A 290 -9.28 -6.98 10.46
C TRP A 290 -10.44 -7.71 11.16
N GLN A 291 -11.65 -7.17 11.21
CA GLN A 291 -12.81 -7.91 11.70
C GLN A 291 -13.30 -8.91 10.65
N ASN A 292 -14.05 -9.94 11.05
CA ASN A 292 -14.64 -10.87 10.09
C ASN A 292 -15.63 -10.12 9.19
N GLY A 293 -15.54 -10.35 7.89
CA GLY A 293 -16.35 -9.66 6.89
C GLY A 293 -15.67 -9.62 5.51
N PRO A 294 -16.40 -9.31 4.44
CA PRO A 294 -15.89 -9.36 3.06
C PRO A 294 -14.65 -8.47 2.82
N GLN A 295 -14.51 -7.39 3.59
CA GLN A 295 -13.42 -6.43 3.48
C GLN A 295 -12.19 -6.77 4.31
N ARG A 296 -12.24 -7.87 5.06
CA ARG A 296 -11.12 -8.32 5.88
C ARG A 296 -9.92 -8.63 4.99
N LEU A 297 -8.79 -7.96 5.23
CA LEU A 297 -7.55 -8.21 4.52
C LEU A 297 -6.93 -9.52 4.98
N ASN A 298 -6.24 -10.19 4.06
CA ASN A 298 -5.39 -11.30 4.48
C ASN A 298 -4.27 -10.80 5.42
N PRO A 299 -3.71 -11.66 6.26
CA PRO A 299 -2.68 -11.29 7.24
C PRO A 299 -1.46 -10.53 6.68
N CYS A 300 -1.04 -10.81 5.45
CA CYS A 300 0.07 -10.10 4.82
C CYS A 300 -0.31 -8.65 4.47
N LEU A 301 -1.41 -8.48 3.73
CA LEU A 301 -1.91 -7.16 3.33
C LEU A 301 -2.27 -6.32 4.55
N GLN A 302 -2.82 -6.94 5.59
CA GLN A 302 -3.06 -6.26 6.84
C GLN A 302 -1.75 -5.76 7.46
N CYS A 303 -0.72 -6.61 7.54
CA CYS A 303 0.59 -6.20 8.08
C CYS A 303 1.21 -5.06 7.26
N ASP A 304 1.17 -5.16 5.93
CA ASP A 304 1.63 -4.12 4.99
C ASP A 304 0.89 -2.80 5.21
N GLU A 305 -0.44 -2.81 5.23
CA GLU A 305 -1.27 -1.60 5.44
C GLU A 305 -0.92 -0.90 6.76
N CYS A 306 -0.62 -1.67 7.81
CA CYS A 306 -0.32 -1.11 9.11
C CYS A 306 1.14 -0.72 9.30
N ARG A 307 2.07 -1.22 8.47
CA ARG A 307 3.51 -1.01 8.67
C ARG A 307 4.20 -0.20 7.60
N SER A 308 3.80 -0.40 6.36
CA SER A 308 4.36 0.29 5.22
C SER A 308 3.35 1.26 4.58
N GLY A 309 2.07 0.93 4.69
CA GLY A 309 0.94 1.70 4.15
C GLY A 309 0.96 3.21 4.41
N PRO A 310 1.28 3.70 5.63
CA PRO A 310 1.26 5.15 5.91
C PRO A 310 2.28 5.96 5.11
N ILE A 311 3.54 5.49 5.02
CA ILE A 311 4.54 6.16 4.17
C ILE A 311 4.16 6.00 2.72
N PHE A 312 3.77 4.79 2.30
CA PHE A 312 3.41 4.54 0.92
C PHE A 312 2.30 5.48 0.47
N GLN A 313 1.21 5.60 1.24
CA GLN A 313 0.09 6.48 0.90
C GLN A 313 0.51 7.95 0.86
N LYS A 314 1.35 8.40 1.79
CA LYS A 314 1.87 9.78 1.79
C LYS A 314 2.75 10.06 0.56
N VAL A 315 3.75 9.21 0.31
CA VAL A 315 4.74 9.46 -0.74
C VAL A 315 4.16 9.22 -2.12
N ALA A 316 3.37 8.15 -2.30
CA ALA A 316 2.70 7.87 -3.57
C ALA A 316 1.69 8.96 -3.91
N GLY A 317 0.94 9.46 -2.92
CA GLY A 317 -0.16 10.43 -3.07
C GLY A 317 -1.39 9.85 -3.77
N ARG A 318 -1.20 9.05 -4.82
CA ARG A 318 -2.24 8.33 -5.56
C ARG A 318 -2.31 6.85 -5.16
N THR A 319 -3.53 6.38 -4.96
CA THR A 319 -3.88 4.94 -4.95
C THR A 319 -5.14 4.73 -5.80
N ARG A 320 -5.48 3.49 -6.15
CA ARG A 320 -6.78 3.17 -6.79
C ARG A 320 -7.94 3.73 -5.99
N ARG A 321 -7.95 3.47 -4.67
CA ARG A 321 -8.96 3.98 -3.73
C ARG A 321 -9.03 5.51 -3.76
N ALA A 322 -7.91 6.21 -3.62
CA ALA A 322 -7.93 7.68 -3.64
C ALA A 322 -8.44 8.25 -4.98
N SER A 323 -8.27 7.49 -6.07
CA SER A 323 -8.72 7.83 -7.43
C SER A 323 -10.16 7.41 -7.72
N GLY A 324 -10.87 6.79 -6.76
CA GLY A 324 -12.22 6.27 -6.99
C GLY A 324 -12.29 5.06 -7.92
N ILE A 325 -11.15 4.41 -8.17
CA ILE A 325 -11.06 3.24 -9.05
C ILE A 325 -11.23 1.97 -8.21
N LYS A 326 -12.16 1.08 -8.59
CA LYS A 326 -12.34 -0.22 -7.91
C LYS A 326 -11.05 -1.01 -7.88
N SER A 327 -10.72 -1.60 -6.73
CA SER A 327 -9.50 -2.38 -6.51
C SER A 327 -9.80 -3.87 -6.42
N ALA A 328 -8.82 -4.71 -6.76
CA ALA A 328 -8.85 -6.15 -6.46
C ALA A 328 -8.74 -6.46 -4.95
N ILE A 329 -8.51 -5.45 -4.11
CA ILE A 329 -8.60 -5.52 -2.66
C ILE A 329 -9.88 -4.78 -2.26
N ASP A 330 -10.87 -5.50 -1.74
CA ASP A 330 -12.11 -4.90 -1.24
C ASP A 330 -11.83 -4.16 0.07
N ARG A 331 -12.27 -2.90 0.14
CA ARG A 331 -12.06 -1.98 1.27
C ARG A 331 -13.24 -1.02 1.36
N PRO A 332 -13.63 -0.58 2.57
CA PRO A 332 -14.66 0.44 2.72
C PRO A 332 -14.18 1.80 2.21
N GLY A 333 -15.13 2.69 1.89
CA GLY A 333 -14.86 4.12 1.70
C GLY A 333 -14.13 4.49 0.40
N VAL A 334 -14.37 3.78 -0.70
CA VAL A 334 -13.92 4.23 -2.03
C VAL A 334 -14.74 5.48 -2.44
N PRO A 335 -14.11 6.65 -2.70
CA PRO A 335 -14.79 7.80 -3.26
C PRO A 335 -15.47 7.42 -4.59
N ARG A 336 -16.75 7.74 -4.77
CA ARG A 336 -17.50 7.34 -5.98
C ARG A 336 -17.54 8.43 -7.06
N ASP A 337 -16.92 9.58 -6.80
CA ASP A 337 -17.13 10.82 -7.57
C ASP A 337 -15.83 11.37 -8.17
N ILE A 338 -15.03 10.53 -8.82
CA ILE A 338 -13.83 10.96 -9.55
C ILE A 338 -13.94 10.48 -10.99
N PHE A 339 -14.02 11.43 -11.92
CA PHE A 339 -14.17 11.16 -13.34
C PHE A 339 -12.87 11.45 -14.07
N HIS A 340 -12.31 10.42 -14.70
CA HIS A 340 -11.01 10.49 -15.38
C HIS A 340 -11.11 10.99 -16.84
N THR A 341 -12.02 11.93 -17.13
CA THR A 341 -12.35 12.38 -18.50
C THR A 341 -11.39 13.42 -19.09
N TYR A 342 -10.16 13.49 -18.56
CA TYR A 342 -9.18 14.53 -18.89
C TYR A 342 -7.98 14.02 -19.69
N GLY A 343 -8.07 12.83 -20.29
CA GLY A 343 -7.08 12.30 -21.26
C GLY A 343 -7.06 13.05 -22.58
#